data_AF-A0A5B7J3L7-F1
#
_entry.id   AF-A0A5B7J3L7-F1
#
_cell.length_a   1.000
_cell.length_b   1.000
_cell.length_c   1.000
_cell.angle_alpha   90.00
_cell.angle_beta   90.00
_cell.angle_gamma   90.00
#
_symmetry.space_group_name_H-M   'P 1'
#
loop_
_entity.id
_entity.type
_entity.pdbx_description
1 polymer ?
#
loop_
_entity_poly.entity_id
_entity_poly.type
_entity_poly.pdbx_seq_one_letter_code
_entity_poly.pdbx_strand_id
1 'polypeptide(L)' 'MSRKKLEDLLAIEQQTQKQWEEMKVFEEDAPTKGKAEKYLATFPYPYMNGRLHMGHTFTLTKCEVCI' A
#
# COMPACT_ATOMS: atom_id res chain seq x y z
N MET A 1 28.57 4.04 12.48
CA MET A 1 28.59 3.15 11.30
C MET A 1 27.65 3.73 10.26
N SER A 2 28.13 4.01 9.05
CA SER A 2 27.29 4.48 7.94
C SER A 2 26.36 3.35 7.47
N ARG A 3 25.07 3.64 7.32
CA ARG A 3 24.06 2.70 6.76
C ARG A 3 23.66 3.11 5.35
N LYS A 4 24.64 3.47 4.52
CA LYS A 4 24.43 4.02 3.17
C LYS A 4 23.38 3.26 2.35
N LYS A 5 23.44 1.93 2.33
CA LYS A 5 22.46 1.10 1.60
C LYS A 5 21.01 1.29 2.08
N LEU A 6 20.80 1.45 3.38
CA LEU A 6 19.46 1.69 3.94
C LEU A 6 18.95 3.08 3.55
N GLU A 7 19.82 4.09 3.64
CA GLU A 7 19.49 5.47 3.26
C GLU A 7 19.12 5.55 1.78
N ASP A 8 19.88 4.87 0.91
CA ASP A 8 19.60 4.79 -0.52
C ASP A 8 18.22 4.16 -0.79
N LEU A 9 17.87 3.07 -0.11
CA LEU A 9 16.57 2.41 -0.26
C LEU A 9 15.40 3.28 0.23
N LEU A 10 15.56 3.95 1.37
CA LEU A 10 14.53 4.85 1.91
C LEU A 10 14.29 6.06 1.00
N ALA A 11 15.34 6.58 0.36
CA ALA A 11 15.21 7.67 -0.61
C ALA A 11 14.41 7.24 -1.85
N ILE A 12 14.69 6.04 -2.38
CA ILE A 12 13.95 5.47 -3.50
C ILE A 12 12.49 5.22 -3.12
N GLU A 13 12.23 4.67 -1.93
CA GLU A 13 10.89 4.43 -1.42
C GLU A 13 10.06 5.72 -1.38
N GLN A 14 10.61 6.79 -0.78
CA GLN A 14 9.93 8.08 -0.68
C GLN A 14 9.64 8.71 -2.05
N GLN A 15 10.61 8.65 -2.98
CA GLN A 15 10.42 9.15 -4.34
C GLN A 15 9.31 8.39 -5.06
N THR A 16 9.31 7.07 -4.94
CA THR A 16 8.33 6.20 -5.60
C THR A 16 6.92 6.42 -5.04
N GLN A 17 6.77 6.49 -3.72
CA GLN A 17 5.49 6.76 -3.07
C GLN A 17 4.90 8.11 -3.49
N LYS A 18 5.73 9.16 -3.58
CA LYS A 18 5.31 10.49 -4.07
C LYS A 18 4.81 10.43 -5.51
N GLN A 19 5.51 9.72 -6.38
CA GLN A 19 5.09 9.55 -7.78
C GLN A 19 3.75 8.82 -7.88
N TRP A 20 3.54 7.75 -7.10
CA TRP A 20 2.27 7.03 -7.09
C TRP A 20 1.10 7.89 -6.61
N GLU A 21 1.31 8.73 -5.60
CA GLU A 21 0.29 9.66 -5.10
C GLU A 21 -0.05 10.74 -6.13
N GLU A 22 0.96 11.33 -6.78
CA GLU A 22 0.76 12.33 -7.84
C GLU A 22 0.01 11.76 -9.06
N MET A 23 0.31 10.52 -9.43
CA MET A 23 -0.31 9.83 -10.55
C MET A 23 -1.64 9.14 -10.19
N LYS A 24 -2.00 9.08 -8.89
CA LYS A 24 -3.21 8.43 -8.38
C LYS A 24 -3.39 6.99 -8.88
N VAL A 25 -2.29 6.23 -8.99
CA VAL A 25 -2.28 4.90 -9.66
C VAL A 25 -3.14 3.84 -8.97
N PHE A 26 -3.57 4.07 -7.73
CA PHE A 26 -4.43 3.18 -6.95
C PHE A 26 -5.86 3.70 -6.77
N GLU A 27 -6.22 4.82 -7.43
CA GLU A 27 -7.61 5.29 -7.48
C GLU A 27 -8.33 4.63 -8.67
N GLU A 28 -9.33 3.80 -8.38
CA GLU A 28 -10.13 3.09 -9.39
C GLU A 28 -11.60 3.50 -9.29
N ASP A 29 -12.18 3.93 -10.41
CA ASP A 29 -13.61 4.20 -10.54
C ASP A 29 -14.35 2.97 -11.09
N ALA A 30 -15.56 2.73 -10.61
CA ALA A 30 -16.39 1.67 -11.18
C ALA A 30 -16.72 1.95 -12.66
N PRO A 31 -16.68 0.94 -13.55
CA PRO A 31 -16.95 1.14 -14.97
C PRO A 31 -18.37 1.67 -15.19
N THR A 32 -18.51 2.72 -15.99
CA THR A 32 -19.81 3.33 -16.31
C THR A 32 -20.69 2.42 -17.19
N LYS A 33 -20.09 1.51 -17.96
CA LYS A 33 -20.78 0.52 -18.80
C LYS A 33 -19.97 -0.77 -18.88
N GLY A 34 -20.68 -1.91 -18.94
CA GLY A 34 -20.07 -3.23 -19.09
C GLY A 34 -19.66 -3.88 -17.75
N LYS A 35 -19.11 -5.09 -17.83
CA LYS A 35 -18.47 -5.78 -16.70
C LYS A 35 -16.96 -5.72 -16.90
N ALA A 36 -16.25 -5.12 -15.96
CA ALA A 36 -14.80 -5.24 -15.86
C ALA A 36 -14.45 -6.43 -14.95
N GLU A 37 -13.30 -7.06 -15.18
CA GLU A 37 -12.72 -7.97 -14.20
C GLU A 37 -12.39 -7.17 -12.94
N LYS A 38 -12.96 -7.57 -11.80
CA LYS A 38 -12.83 -6.85 -10.54
C LYS A 38 -12.18 -7.77 -9.51
N TYR A 39 -11.17 -7.24 -8.83
CA TYR A 39 -10.61 -7.82 -7.62
C TYR A 39 -10.77 -6.82 -6.48
N LEU A 40 -11.37 -7.24 -5.36
CA LEU A 40 -11.55 -6.40 -4.18
C LEU A 40 -11.06 -7.17 -2.95
N ALA A 41 -9.94 -6.72 -2.38
CA ALA A 41 -9.45 -7.21 -1.11
C ALA A 41 -9.84 -6.24 0.02
N THR A 42 -10.10 -6.77 1.21
CA THR A 42 -10.38 -5.96 2.40
C THR A 42 -9.58 -6.48 3.58
N PHE A 43 -9.07 -5.55 4.40
CA PHE A 43 -8.43 -5.84 5.68
C PHE A 43 -9.30 -5.24 6.79
N PRO A 44 -9.61 -6.00 7.87
CA PRO A 44 -10.38 -5.47 8.99
C PRO A 44 -9.71 -4.22 9.56
N TYR A 45 -10.45 -3.12 9.66
CA TYR A 45 -9.91 -1.86 10.18
C TYR A 45 -9.40 -2.05 11.63
N PRO A 46 -8.16 -1.66 11.93
CA PRO A 46 -7.58 -1.85 13.26
C PRO A 46 -8.17 -0.85 14.27
N TYR A 47 -8.17 -1.21 15.54
CA TYR A 47 -8.50 -0.27 16.61
C TYR A 47 -7.42 0.82 16.73
N MET A 48 -7.86 2.07 16.90
CA MET A 48 -6.99 3.25 16.93
C MET A 48 -6.44 3.58 18.32
N ASN A 49 -6.54 2.65 19.28
CA ASN A 49 -6.07 2.84 20.66
C ASN A 49 -4.55 2.60 20.83
N GLY A 50 -3.79 2.60 19.74
CA GLY A 50 -2.34 2.37 19.74
C GLY A 50 -1.72 2.53 18.36
N ARG A 51 -0.43 2.19 18.24
CA ARG A 51 0.28 2.12 16.96
C ARG A 51 0.12 0.74 16.33
N LEU A 52 0.17 0.69 14.99
CA LEU A 52 0.19 -0.58 14.27
C LEU A 52 1.50 -1.33 14.57
N HIS A 53 1.38 -2.51 15.18
CA HIS A 53 2.47 -3.44 15.38
C HIS A 53 2.67 -4.41 14.21
N MET A 54 3.77 -5.17 14.21
CA MET A 54 4.13 -6.13 13.14
C MET A 54 3.05 -7.18 12.81
N GLY A 55 2.23 -7.60 13.79
CA GLY A 55 1.09 -8.48 13.52
C GLY A 55 0.03 -7.88 12.58
N HIS A 56 -0.21 -6.56 12.64
CA HIS A 56 -1.11 -5.89 11.71
C HIS A 56 -0.53 -5.88 10.30
N THR A 57 0.75 -5.51 10.17
CA THR A 57 1.42 -5.47 8.87
C THR A 57 1.50 -6.86 8.24
N PHE A 58 1.84 -7.90 9.02
CA PHE A 58 1.84 -9.29 8.54
C PHE A 58 0.49 -9.74 7.98
N THR A 59 -0.60 -9.36 8.64
CA THR A 59 -1.96 -9.73 8.18
C THR A 59 -2.37 -8.89 6.96
N LEU A 60 -2.10 -7.58 6.98
CA LEU A 60 -2.39 -6.66 5.88
C LEU A 60 -1.67 -7.07 4.58
N THR A 61 -0.41 -7.50 4.65
CA THR A 61 0.39 -7.89 3.47
C THR A 61 -0.25 -9.05 2.69
N LYS A 62 -1.06 -9.89 3.33
CA LYS A 62 -1.79 -10.97 2.63
C LYS A 62 -2.78 -10.43 1.61
N CYS A 63 -3.41 -9.28 1.88
CA CYS A 63 -4.29 -8.62 0.93
C CYS A 63 -3.48 -7.80 -0.07
N GLU A 64 -2.49 -7.05 0.41
CA GLU A 64 -1.66 -6.14 -0.39
C GLU A 64 -0.98 -6.84 -1.58
N VAL A 65 -0.44 -8.05 -1.39
CA VAL A 65 0.32 -8.76 -2.42
C VAL A 65 -0.58 -9.58 -3.36
N CYS A 66 -1.86 -9.73 -3.03
CA CYS A 66 -2.80 -10.50 -3.85
C CYS A 66 -3.57 -9.64 -4.87
N ILE A 67 -3.45 -8.32 -4.79
CA ILE A 67 -3.98 -7.34 -5.75
C ILE A 67 -3.01 -7.23 -6.92
#